data_AF-A0A9W7H7A3-F1
#
_entry.id   AF-A0A9W7H7A3-F1
#
_cell.length_a   1.000
_cell.length_b   1.000
_cell.length_c   1.000
_cell.angle_alpha   90.00
_cell.angle_beta   90.00
_cell.angle_gamma   90.00
#
_symmetry.space_group_name_H-M   'P 1'
#
loop_
_entity.id
_entity.type
_entity.pdbx_description
1 polymer ?
#
loop_
_entity_poly.entity_id
_entity_poly.type
_entity_poly.pdbx_seq_one_letter_code
_entity_poly.pdbx_strand_id
1 'polypeptide(L)'
;MIQLLFMVIFSEMAVIMVLSFKTPFRKLVIMGLDRLKQGRGPVVVKTVAGTVFLVMMSSVYSVMEIQKRWADDGVTNPTDQILMVTSLLQATLMGGTIFLALMIDRLHHYIRELRIRRKSVDALKKQVDLDKVKALEEEVTTLHGKFKQLESDIETKNKQINAAEVNSVALRKQSEGLLLEYDRLLEENESLRSQLKSLDRKLSLSDSKKNM
;
A
#
# COMPACT_ATOMS: atom_id res chain seq x y z
N MET A 1 -5.60 49.44 27.03
CA MET A 1 -6.29 48.18 26.64
C MET A 1 -6.24 47.92 25.13
N ILE A 2 -6.66 48.86 24.29
CA ILE A 2 -6.77 48.67 22.83
C ILE A 2 -5.43 48.24 22.17
N GLN A 3 -4.30 48.88 22.52
CA GLN A 3 -2.97 48.50 22.00
C GLN A 3 -2.58 47.05 22.34
N LEU A 4 -2.90 46.58 23.55
CA LEU A 4 -2.64 45.20 23.98
C LEU A 4 -3.51 44.22 23.18
N LEU A 5 -4.79 44.53 22.98
CA LEU A 5 -5.68 43.70 22.17
C LEU A 5 -5.19 43.61 20.71
N PHE A 6 -4.70 44.71 20.13
CA PHE A 6 -4.08 44.68 18.80
C PHE A 6 -2.83 43.79 18.75
N MET A 7 -1.96 43.87 19.76
CA MET A 7 -0.78 43.02 19.84
C MET A 7 -1.15 41.54 19.94
N VAL A 8 -2.17 41.21 20.72
CA VAL A 8 -2.70 39.84 20.85
C VAL A 8 -3.25 39.34 19.52
N ILE A 9 -4.10 40.12 18.84
CA ILE A 9 -4.64 39.75 17.52
C ILE A 9 -3.51 39.55 16.50
N PHE A 10 -2.50 40.43 16.50
CA PHE A 10 -1.36 40.29 15.60
C PHE A 10 -0.57 39.00 15.88
N SER A 11 -0.39 38.64 17.15
CA SER A 11 0.25 37.38 17.53
C SER A 11 -0.59 36.16 17.13
N GLU A 12 -1.92 36.22 17.27
CA GLU A 12 -2.83 35.14 16.85
C GLU A 12 -2.81 34.96 15.33
N MET A 13 -2.82 36.06 14.57
CA MET A 13 -2.70 36.05 13.12
C MET A 13 -1.35 35.47 12.67
N ALA A 14 -0.26 35.83 13.34
CA ALA A 14 1.05 35.24 13.07
C ALA A 14 1.04 33.72 13.30
N VAL A 15 0.41 33.25 14.38
CA VAL A 15 0.25 31.81 14.67
C VAL A 15 -0.56 31.10 13.57
N ILE A 16 -1.68 31.69 13.14
CA ILE A 16 -2.52 31.15 12.06
C ILE A 16 -1.77 31.11 10.72
N MET A 17 -0.98 32.15 10.42
CA MET A 17 -0.17 32.21 9.20
C MET A 17 0.92 31.11 9.20
N VAL A 18 1.64 30.94 10.30
CA VAL A 18 2.65 29.88 10.43
C VAL A 18 2.02 28.48 10.36
N LEU A 19 0.80 28.32 10.87
CA LEU A 19 0.03 27.07 10.77
C LEU A 19 -0.43 26.76 9.33
N SER A 20 -0.80 27.79 8.57
CA SER A 20 -1.28 27.67 7.19
C SER A 20 -0.17 27.32 6.21
N PHE A 21 1.04 27.87 6.42
CA PHE A 21 2.19 27.55 5.58
C PHE A 21 2.79 26.18 5.93
N LYS A 22 3.19 25.43 4.90
CA LYS A 22 3.86 24.12 5.01
C LYS A 22 5.33 24.28 5.41
N THR A 23 5.58 24.95 6.54
CA THR A 23 6.92 25.31 7.02
C THR A 23 7.39 24.41 8.16
N PRO A 24 8.72 24.28 8.38
CA PRO A 24 9.26 23.57 9.54
C PRO A 24 8.83 24.20 10.88
N PHE A 25 8.52 25.51 10.88
CA PHE A 25 7.99 26.23 12.05
C PHE A 25 6.64 25.68 12.52
N ARG A 26 5.83 25.10 11.64
CA ARG A 26 4.57 24.44 12.04
C ARG A 26 4.82 23.38 13.12
N LYS A 27 5.92 22.62 13.02
CA LYS A 27 6.26 21.59 14.02
C LYS A 27 6.61 22.21 15.37
N LEU A 28 7.33 23.33 15.37
CA LEU A 28 7.68 24.08 16.58
C LEU A 28 6.45 24.70 17.24
N VAL A 29 5.58 25.36 16.47
CA VAL A 29 4.34 25.96 16.98
C VAL A 29 3.43 24.90 17.59
N ILE A 30 3.28 23.74 16.95
CA ILE A 30 2.47 22.66 17.53
C ILE A 30 3.13 22.10 18.80
N MET A 31 4.46 21.95 18.83
CA MET A 31 5.16 21.49 20.03
C MET A 31 5.05 22.48 21.19
N GLY A 32 5.07 23.79 20.89
CA GLY A 32 4.81 24.86 21.86
C GLY A 32 3.39 24.83 22.39
N LEU A 33 2.39 24.73 21.49
CA LEU A 33 0.98 24.59 21.89
C LEU A 33 0.72 23.31 22.70
N ASP A 34 1.34 22.19 22.31
CA ASP A 34 1.24 20.92 23.06
C ASP A 34 1.75 21.11 24.50
N ARG A 35 2.90 21.76 24.69
CA ARG A 35 3.45 22.04 26.03
C ARG A 35 2.56 22.95 26.87
N LEU A 36 1.97 23.98 26.25
CA LEU A 36 1.05 24.88 26.94
C LEU A 36 -0.27 24.19 27.34
N LYS A 37 -0.72 23.19 26.56
CA LYS A 37 -2.02 22.54 26.73
C LYS A 37 -1.97 21.20 27.47
N GLN A 38 -0.79 20.60 27.69
CA GLN A 38 -0.62 19.28 28.34
C GLN A 38 -0.72 19.32 29.88
N GLY A 39 -0.69 20.50 30.51
CA GLY A 39 -0.85 20.68 31.97
C GLY A 39 -2.28 21.08 32.40
N ARG A 40 -2.38 21.95 33.42
CA ARG A 40 -3.66 22.61 33.86
C ARG A 40 -4.28 23.54 32.80
N GLY A 41 -3.68 23.66 31.62
CA GLY A 41 -4.06 24.56 30.52
C GLY A 41 -5.53 24.48 30.09
N PRO A 42 -6.16 23.30 29.96
CA PRO A 42 -7.56 23.23 29.56
C PRO A 42 -8.53 23.88 30.55
N VAL A 43 -8.22 23.83 31.84
CA VAL A 43 -9.04 24.46 32.89
C VAL A 43 -8.81 25.97 32.88
N VAL A 44 -7.55 26.41 32.80
CA VAL A 44 -7.18 27.83 32.76
C VAL A 44 -7.73 28.53 31.52
N VAL A 45 -7.66 27.90 30.34
CA VAL A 45 -8.21 28.48 29.10
C VAL A 45 -9.73 28.63 29.20
N LYS A 46 -10.44 27.66 29.79
CA LYS A 46 -11.89 27.76 30.02
C LYS A 46 -12.24 28.88 30.99
N THR A 47 -11.50 29.03 32.08
CA THR A 47 -11.75 30.10 33.06
C THR A 47 -11.42 31.48 32.49
N VAL A 48 -10.29 31.62 31.78
CA VAL A 48 -9.90 32.90 31.16
C VAL A 48 -10.89 33.28 30.07
N ALA A 49 -11.27 32.36 29.18
CA ALA A 49 -12.30 32.61 28.18
C ALA A 49 -13.63 33.04 28.82
N GLY A 50 -14.04 32.39 29.93
CA GLY A 50 -15.22 32.79 30.69
C GLY A 50 -15.12 34.21 31.26
N THR A 51 -13.97 34.58 31.84
CA THR A 51 -13.77 35.94 32.38
C THR A 51 -13.76 37.01 31.29
N VAL A 52 -13.08 36.79 30.16
CA VAL A 52 -13.04 37.76 29.05
C VAL A 52 -14.42 37.85 28.39
N PHE A 53 -15.16 36.74 28.29
CA PHE A 53 -16.54 36.75 27.82
C PHE A 53 -17.47 37.59 28.72
N LEU A 54 -17.32 37.47 30.04
CA LEU A 54 -18.06 38.29 31.01
C LEU A 54 -17.74 39.78 30.87
N VAL A 55 -16.46 40.13 30.71
CA VAL A 55 -16.01 41.51 30.49
C VAL A 55 -16.51 42.05 29.15
N MET A 56 -16.57 41.21 28.12
CA MET A 56 -17.15 41.56 26.82
C MET A 56 -18.65 41.87 26.96
N MET A 57 -19.41 41.03 27.68
CA MET A 57 -20.84 41.27 27.95
C MET A 57 -21.06 42.55 28.74
N SER A 58 -20.21 42.86 29.72
CA SER A 58 -20.25 44.13 30.44
C SER A 58 -19.99 45.33 29.51
N SER A 59 -19.07 45.19 28.55
CA SER A 59 -18.76 46.25 27.59
C SER A 59 -19.93 46.50 26.63
N VAL A 60 -20.62 45.44 26.19
CA VAL A 60 -21.83 45.54 25.36
C VAL A 60 -22.97 46.19 26.13
N TYR A 61 -23.13 45.85 27.42
CA TYR A 61 -24.14 46.46 28.27
C TYR A 61 -23.93 47.96 28.42
N SER A 62 -22.70 48.43 28.60
CA SER A 62 -22.38 49.87 28.64
C SER A 62 -22.73 50.58 27.33
N VAL A 63 -22.46 49.97 26.17
CA VAL A 63 -22.86 50.52 24.86
C VAL A 63 -24.38 50.62 24.74
N MET A 64 -25.10 49.57 25.16
CA MET A 64 -26.56 49.52 25.13
C MET A 64 -27.20 50.52 26.09
N GLU A 65 -26.61 50.73 27.26
CA GLU A 65 -27.04 51.73 28.24
C GLU A 65 -26.83 53.16 27.72
N ILE A 66 -25.70 53.44 27.09
CA ILE A 66 -25.44 54.72 26.43
C ILE A 66 -26.43 54.93 25.28
N GLN A 67 -26.64 53.93 24.43
CA GLN A 67 -27.61 54.02 23.32
C GLN A 67 -29.05 54.25 23.81
N LYS A 68 -29.44 53.64 24.94
CA LYS A 68 -30.76 53.85 25.55
C LYS A 68 -30.90 55.27 26.09
N ARG A 69 -29.85 55.81 26.74
CA ARG A 69 -29.80 57.22 27.19
C ARG A 69 -29.86 58.20 26.02
N TRP A 70 -29.27 57.88 24.87
CA TRP A 70 -29.36 58.69 23.64
C TRP A 70 -30.78 58.74 23.07
N ALA A 71 -31.56 57.66 23.22
CA ALA A 71 -32.94 57.62 22.77
C ALA A 71 -33.89 58.46 23.66
N ASP A 72 -33.56 58.59 24.95
CA ASP A 72 -34.37 59.34 25.91
C ASP A 72 -34.01 60.85 25.99
N ASP A 73 -32.73 61.23 25.83
CA ASP A 73 -32.27 62.58 26.23
C ASP A 73 -31.91 63.54 25.07
N GLY A 74 -31.81 63.07 23.82
CA GLY A 74 -31.73 63.89 22.60
C GLY A 74 -30.58 64.91 22.45
N VAL A 75 -29.76 65.13 23.48
CA VAL A 75 -28.70 66.14 23.52
C VAL A 75 -27.33 65.51 23.24
N THR A 76 -26.66 66.02 22.22
CA THR A 76 -25.39 65.52 21.68
C THR A 76 -24.20 65.97 22.53
N ASN A 77 -23.87 65.20 23.56
CA ASN A 77 -22.62 65.42 24.29
C ASN A 77 -21.43 64.79 23.52
N PRO A 78 -20.44 65.57 23.05
CA PRO A 78 -19.30 65.05 22.29
C PRO A 78 -18.45 64.04 23.08
N THR A 79 -18.51 64.09 24.42
CA THR A 79 -17.82 63.13 25.30
C THR A 79 -18.44 61.73 25.22
N ASP A 80 -19.76 61.62 25.10
CA ASP A 80 -20.47 60.34 25.06
C ASP A 80 -20.26 59.63 23.72
N GLN A 81 -20.06 60.38 22.63
CA GLN A 81 -19.72 59.83 21.33
C GLN A 81 -18.34 59.15 21.34
N ILE A 82 -17.34 59.76 22.00
CA ILE A 82 -15.99 59.20 22.14
C ILE A 82 -16.03 57.95 23.03
N LEU A 83 -16.79 57.97 24.12
CA LEU A 83 -16.95 56.83 25.03
C LEU A 83 -17.64 55.64 24.33
N MET A 84 -18.67 55.90 23.51
CA MET A 84 -19.37 54.87 22.74
C MET A 84 -18.47 54.23 21.68
N VAL A 85 -17.75 55.03 20.88
CA VAL A 85 -16.86 54.50 19.83
C VAL A 85 -15.72 53.67 20.43
N THR A 86 -15.14 54.12 21.54
CA THR A 86 -14.04 53.41 22.20
C THR A 86 -14.49 52.11 22.86
N SER A 87 -15.65 52.10 23.53
CA SER A 87 -16.22 50.88 24.13
C SER A 87 -16.68 49.87 23.08
N LEU A 88 -17.26 50.32 21.97
CA LEU A 88 -17.65 49.47 20.83
C LEU A 88 -16.43 48.88 20.12
N LEU A 89 -15.38 49.67 19.90
CA LEU A 89 -14.10 49.19 19.37
C LEU A 89 -13.44 48.16 20.31
N GLN A 90 -13.48 48.41 21.62
CA GLN A 90 -12.91 47.50 22.62
C GLN A 90 -13.71 46.18 22.69
N ALA A 91 -15.04 46.24 22.63
CA ALA A 91 -15.90 45.06 22.65
C ALA A 91 -15.69 44.18 21.39
N THR A 92 -15.62 44.80 20.22
CA THR A 92 -15.35 44.08 18.95
C THR A 92 -13.96 43.46 18.91
N LEU A 93 -12.92 44.16 19.40
CA LEU A 93 -11.57 43.58 19.53
C LEU A 93 -11.54 42.41 20.52
N MET A 94 -12.19 42.53 21.69
CA MET A 94 -12.25 41.43 22.66
C MET A 94 -12.96 40.21 22.07
N GLY A 95 -14.11 40.40 21.41
CA GLY A 95 -14.81 39.33 20.72
C GLY A 95 -13.96 38.66 19.63
N GLY A 96 -13.22 39.47 18.86
CA GLY A 96 -12.27 38.99 17.87
C GLY A 96 -11.16 38.10 18.46
N THR A 97 -10.53 38.52 19.56
CA THR A 97 -9.50 37.71 20.24
C THR A 97 -10.04 36.39 20.77
N ILE A 98 -11.23 36.39 21.41
CA ILE A 98 -11.85 35.16 21.90
C ILE A 98 -12.15 34.21 20.73
N PHE A 99 -12.69 34.74 19.64
CA PHE A 99 -13.01 33.95 18.44
C PHE A 99 -11.76 33.32 17.82
N LEU A 100 -10.68 34.10 17.68
CA LEU A 100 -9.40 33.61 17.14
C LEU A 100 -8.77 32.56 18.06
N ALA A 101 -8.76 32.79 19.37
CA ALA A 101 -8.28 31.82 20.36
C ALA A 101 -9.05 30.48 20.26
N LEU A 102 -10.38 30.52 20.11
CA LEU A 102 -11.20 29.31 19.91
C LEU A 102 -10.92 28.62 18.57
N MET A 103 -10.72 29.38 17.49
CA MET A 103 -10.32 28.83 16.20
C MET A 103 -8.97 28.11 16.30
N ILE A 104 -7.98 28.70 16.97
CA ILE A 104 -6.67 28.10 17.21
C ILE A 104 -6.81 26.81 18.04
N ASP A 105 -7.67 26.80 19.05
CA ASP A 105 -7.95 25.63 19.88
C ASP A 105 -8.46 24.44 19.05
N ARG A 106 -9.44 24.72 18.18
CA ARG A 106 -10.05 23.73 17.29
C ARG A 106 -9.07 23.23 16.23
N LEU A 107 -8.30 24.13 15.61
CA LEU A 107 -7.26 23.78 14.64
C LEU A 107 -6.18 22.90 15.28
N HIS A 108 -5.78 23.21 16.51
CA HIS A 108 -4.82 22.40 17.25
C HIS A 108 -5.35 20.99 17.52
N HIS A 109 -6.63 20.85 17.89
CA HIS A 109 -7.25 19.54 18.08
C HIS A 109 -7.24 18.71 16.79
N TYR A 110 -7.64 19.28 15.66
CA TYR A 110 -7.59 18.60 14.36
C TYR A 110 -6.17 18.18 13.98
N ILE A 111 -5.18 19.05 14.22
CA ILE A 111 -3.77 18.75 13.93
C ILE A 111 -3.25 17.60 14.79
N ARG A 112 -3.65 17.54 16.06
CA ARG A 112 -3.27 16.45 16.98
C ARG A 112 -3.85 15.12 16.51
N GLU A 113 -5.12 15.11 16.10
CA GLU A 113 -5.76 13.91 15.59
C GLU A 113 -5.10 13.41 14.29
N LEU A 114 -4.83 14.33 13.35
CA LEU A 114 -4.10 14.02 12.12
C LEU A 114 -2.69 13.48 12.38
N ARG A 115 -2.00 13.94 13.43
CA ARG A 115 -0.66 13.44 13.80
C ARG A 115 -0.73 12.00 14.32
N ILE A 116 -1.72 11.67 15.15
CA ILE A 116 -1.89 10.31 15.69
C ILE A 116 -2.17 9.34 14.54
N ARG A 117 -3.09 9.70 13.63
CA ARG A 117 -3.40 8.91 12.43
C ARG A 117 -2.17 8.71 11.54
N ARG A 118 -1.36 9.75 11.33
CA ARG A 118 -0.14 9.63 10.52
C ARG A 118 0.91 8.73 11.18
N LYS A 119 1.11 8.84 12.50
CA LYS A 119 2.03 7.97 13.24
C LYS A 119 1.61 6.49 13.17
N SER A 120 0.32 6.19 13.27
CA SER A 120 -0.17 4.80 13.16
C SER A 120 0.00 4.25 11.75
N VAL A 121 -0.21 5.08 10.71
CA VAL A 121 0.02 4.69 9.31
C VAL A 121 1.52 4.48 9.04
N ASP A 122 2.39 5.36 9.53
CA ASP A 122 3.84 5.23 9.35
C ASP A 122 4.40 3.99 10.09
N ALA A 123 3.86 3.67 11.27
CA ALA A 123 4.23 2.46 12.00
C ALA A 123 3.78 1.19 11.27
N LEU A 124 2.52 1.19 10.79
CA LEU A 124 1.98 0.09 10.01
C LEU A 124 2.74 -0.11 8.70
N LYS A 125 3.08 0.98 7.99
CA LYS A 125 3.85 0.92 6.75
C LYS A 125 5.24 0.33 6.97
N LYS A 126 5.93 0.72 8.04
CA LYS A 126 7.26 0.16 8.37
C LYS A 126 7.22 -1.34 8.65
N GLN A 127 6.17 -1.82 9.33
CA GLN A 127 6.01 -3.25 9.60
C GLN A 127 5.62 -4.04 8.35
N VAL A 128 4.73 -3.48 7.52
CA VAL A 128 4.28 -4.11 6.28
C VAL A 128 5.38 -4.15 5.22
N ASP A 129 6.16 -3.07 5.05
CA ASP A 129 7.19 -2.99 4.01
C ASP A 129 8.44 -3.80 4.35
N LEU A 130 8.80 -4.00 5.64
CA LEU A 130 10.05 -4.69 5.96
C LEU A 130 9.89 -6.21 6.04
N ASP A 131 8.86 -6.68 6.72
CA ASP A 131 8.72 -8.12 7.02
C ASP A 131 8.10 -8.88 5.85
N LYS A 132 7.08 -8.30 5.20
CA LYS A 132 6.43 -8.97 4.06
C LYS A 132 7.29 -8.95 2.81
N VAL A 133 8.00 -7.86 2.53
CA VAL A 133 8.85 -7.78 1.33
C VAL A 133 10.00 -8.76 1.44
N LYS A 134 10.66 -8.86 2.60
CA LYS A 134 11.74 -9.83 2.83
C LYS A 134 11.26 -11.28 2.74
N ALA A 135 10.14 -11.61 3.39
CA ALA A 135 9.57 -12.96 3.29
C ALA A 135 9.19 -13.32 1.86
N LEU A 136 8.58 -12.39 1.11
CA LEU A 136 8.21 -12.62 -0.29
C LEU A 136 9.44 -12.73 -1.20
N GLU A 137 10.49 -11.95 -0.94
CA GLU A 137 11.77 -12.02 -1.66
C GLU A 137 12.46 -13.38 -1.43
N GLU A 138 12.49 -13.87 -0.18
CA GLU A 138 12.97 -15.21 0.13
C GLU A 138 12.16 -16.29 -0.59
N GLU A 139 10.81 -16.23 -0.53
CA GLU A 139 9.95 -17.18 -1.25
C GLU A 139 10.22 -17.17 -2.75
N VAL A 140 10.35 -16.00 -3.38
CA VAL A 140 10.66 -15.87 -4.81
C VAL A 140 12.01 -16.49 -5.15
N THR A 141 13.06 -16.27 -4.34
CA THR A 141 14.37 -16.88 -4.59
C THR A 141 14.35 -18.41 -4.45
N THR A 142 13.62 -18.95 -3.47
CA THR A 142 13.47 -20.42 -3.32
C THR A 142 12.66 -21.04 -4.46
N LEU A 143 11.57 -20.38 -4.88
CA LEU A 143 10.75 -20.80 -6.03
C LEU A 143 11.56 -20.76 -7.32
N HIS A 144 12.37 -19.72 -7.53
CA HIS A 144 13.25 -19.62 -8.69
C HIS A 144 14.32 -20.73 -8.70
N GLY A 145 14.89 -21.07 -7.55
CA GLY A 145 15.80 -22.20 -7.41
C GLY A 145 15.14 -23.54 -7.78
N LYS A 146 13.94 -23.80 -7.27
CA LYS A 146 13.16 -25.01 -7.61
C LYS A 146 12.79 -25.05 -9.09
N PHE A 147 12.42 -23.92 -9.67
CA PHE A 147 12.09 -23.82 -11.10
C PHE A 147 13.28 -24.18 -11.97
N LYS A 148 14.46 -23.63 -11.68
CA LYS A 148 15.71 -23.95 -12.40
C LYS A 148 16.10 -25.42 -12.27
N GLN A 149 15.88 -26.01 -11.10
CA GLN A 149 16.12 -27.44 -10.89
C GLN A 149 15.15 -28.29 -11.73
N LEU A 150 13.85 -27.98 -11.70
CA LEU A 150 12.85 -28.66 -12.52
C LEU A 150 13.14 -28.54 -14.02
N GLU A 151 13.60 -27.38 -14.47
CA GLU A 151 13.98 -27.14 -15.87
C GLU A 151 15.14 -28.05 -16.29
N SER A 152 16.17 -28.18 -15.44
CA SER A 152 17.29 -29.12 -15.70
C SER A 152 16.86 -30.59 -15.66
N ASP A 153 15.93 -30.97 -14.78
CA ASP A 153 15.40 -32.32 -14.70
C ASP A 153 14.56 -32.66 -15.94
N ILE A 154 13.77 -31.71 -16.45
CA ILE A 154 13.03 -31.86 -17.70
C ILE A 154 14.00 -32.01 -18.88
N GLU A 155 15.05 -31.18 -18.97
CA GLU A 155 16.02 -31.26 -20.05
C GLU A 155 16.75 -32.61 -20.06
N THR A 156 17.17 -33.11 -18.90
CA THR A 156 17.84 -34.42 -18.77
C THR A 156 16.90 -35.57 -19.09
N LYS A 157 15.65 -35.55 -18.59
CA LYS A 157 14.65 -36.58 -18.94
C LYS A 157 14.31 -36.56 -20.42
N ASN A 158 14.24 -35.40 -21.05
CA ASN A 158 13.99 -35.31 -22.49
C ASN A 158 15.12 -35.94 -23.30
N LYS A 159 16.39 -35.71 -22.90
CA LYS A 159 17.55 -36.39 -23.51
C LYS A 159 17.48 -37.91 -23.32
N GLN A 160 17.07 -38.38 -22.14
CA GLN A 160 16.90 -39.81 -21.88
C GLN A 160 15.77 -40.43 -22.71
N ILE A 161 14.64 -39.74 -22.85
CA ILE A 161 13.52 -40.17 -23.69
C ILE A 161 13.97 -40.29 -25.15
N ASN A 162 14.64 -39.26 -25.68
CA ASN A 162 15.13 -39.28 -27.06
C ASN A 162 16.14 -40.43 -27.29
N ALA A 163 17.04 -40.67 -26.33
CA ALA A 163 17.99 -41.78 -26.42
C ALA A 163 17.28 -43.15 -26.38
N ALA A 164 16.28 -43.30 -25.51
CA ALA A 164 15.47 -44.51 -25.43
C ALA A 164 14.60 -44.72 -26.69
N GLU A 165 14.08 -43.64 -27.28
CA GLU A 165 13.34 -43.67 -28.53
C GLU A 165 14.23 -44.13 -29.68
N VAL A 166 15.41 -43.54 -29.85
CA VAL A 166 16.40 -43.96 -30.87
C VAL A 166 16.75 -45.44 -30.69
N ASN A 167 16.97 -45.89 -29.46
CA ASN A 167 17.27 -47.29 -29.17
C ASN A 167 16.09 -48.23 -29.50
N SER A 168 14.86 -47.86 -29.12
CA SER A 168 13.67 -48.66 -29.43
C SER A 168 13.40 -48.74 -30.93
N VAL A 169 13.62 -47.66 -31.69
CA VAL A 169 13.53 -47.64 -33.15
C VAL A 169 14.62 -48.52 -33.78
N ALA A 170 15.84 -48.48 -33.26
CA ALA A 170 16.93 -49.34 -33.73
C ALA A 170 16.63 -50.83 -33.49
N LEU A 171 16.19 -51.19 -32.27
CA LEU A 171 15.76 -52.54 -31.93
C LEU A 171 14.57 -53.00 -32.78
N ARG A 172 13.61 -52.12 -33.04
CA ARG A 172 12.48 -52.43 -33.92
C ARG A 172 12.94 -52.76 -35.33
N LYS A 173 13.82 -51.93 -35.92
CA LYS A 173 14.43 -52.21 -37.24
C LYS A 173 15.21 -53.52 -37.26
N GLN A 174 15.97 -53.80 -36.19
CA GLN A 174 16.69 -55.07 -36.07
C GLN A 174 15.73 -56.26 -36.03
N SER A 175 14.63 -56.16 -35.28
CA SER A 175 13.60 -57.20 -35.23
C SER A 175 12.86 -57.38 -36.55
N GLU A 176 12.55 -56.30 -37.26
CA GLU A 176 11.96 -56.33 -38.61
C GLU A 176 12.92 -57.04 -39.60
N GLY A 177 14.22 -56.76 -39.52
CA GLY A 177 15.25 -57.44 -40.32
C GLY A 177 15.37 -58.93 -40.03
N LEU A 178 15.39 -59.32 -38.75
CA LEU A 178 15.42 -60.73 -38.33
C LEU A 178 14.17 -61.50 -38.80
N LEU A 179 13.01 -60.85 -38.80
CA LEU A 179 11.75 -61.45 -39.28
C LEU A 179 11.84 -61.77 -40.78
N LEU A 180 12.37 -60.84 -41.58
CA LEU A 180 12.59 -61.08 -43.02
C LEU A 180 13.60 -62.21 -43.29
N GLU A 181 14.68 -62.31 -42.51
CA GLU A 181 15.61 -63.42 -42.63
C GLU A 181 14.98 -64.76 -42.23
N TYR A 182 14.14 -64.75 -41.19
CA TYR A 182 13.39 -65.93 -40.77
C TYR A 182 12.45 -66.42 -41.87
N ASP A 183 11.66 -65.53 -42.47
CA ASP A 183 10.75 -65.87 -43.58
C ASP A 183 11.52 -66.43 -44.78
N ARG A 184 12.64 -65.80 -45.16
CA ARG A 184 13.51 -66.28 -46.24
C ARG A 184 14.10 -67.67 -45.96
N LEU A 185 14.58 -67.93 -44.75
CA LEU A 185 15.13 -69.23 -44.36
C LEU A 185 14.05 -70.32 -44.31
N LEU A 186 12.81 -69.94 -44.01
CA LEU A 186 11.65 -70.84 -44.02
C LEU A 186 11.32 -71.26 -45.46
N GLU A 187 11.27 -70.30 -46.39
CA GLU A 187 11.11 -70.58 -47.83
C GLU A 187 12.25 -71.46 -48.37
N GLU A 188 13.50 -71.18 -48.00
CA GLU A 188 14.65 -71.97 -48.43
C GLU A 188 14.56 -73.41 -47.89
N ASN A 189 14.17 -73.60 -46.62
CA ASN A 189 13.92 -74.92 -46.04
C ASN A 189 12.81 -75.69 -46.77
N GLU A 190 11.71 -75.03 -47.13
CA GLU A 190 10.64 -75.65 -47.92
C GLU A 190 11.12 -76.05 -49.31
N SER A 191 11.89 -75.17 -49.95
CA SER A 191 12.49 -75.44 -51.26
C SER A 191 13.43 -76.65 -51.20
N LEU A 192 14.31 -76.72 -50.19
CA LEU A 192 15.24 -77.85 -49.98
C LEU A 192 14.47 -79.13 -49.71
N ARG A 193 13.41 -79.08 -48.89
CA ARG A 193 12.51 -80.24 -48.68
C ARG A 193 11.86 -80.70 -49.98
N SER A 194 11.43 -79.77 -50.84
CA SER A 194 10.84 -80.11 -52.14
C SER A 194 11.87 -80.74 -53.09
N GLN A 195 13.10 -80.22 -53.11
CA GLN A 195 14.22 -80.79 -53.86
C GLN A 195 14.53 -82.20 -53.38
N LEU A 196 14.61 -82.41 -52.06
CA LEU A 196 14.91 -83.71 -51.45
C LEU A 196 13.83 -84.75 -51.78
N LYS A 197 12.54 -84.39 -51.69
CA LYS A 197 11.42 -85.23 -52.16
C LYS A 197 11.53 -85.57 -53.65
N SER A 198 11.93 -84.61 -54.48
CA SER A 198 12.09 -84.85 -55.92
C SER A 198 13.25 -85.79 -56.22
N LEU A 199 14.34 -85.71 -55.46
CA LEU A 199 15.55 -86.53 -55.60
C LEU A 199 15.28 -87.96 -55.14
N ASP A 200 14.58 -88.12 -54.01
CA ASP A 200 14.09 -89.41 -53.51
C ASP A 200 13.15 -90.10 -54.53
N ARG A 201 12.26 -89.33 -55.17
CA ARG A 201 11.42 -89.83 -56.28
C ARG A 201 12.22 -90.25 -57.51
N LYS A 202 13.31 -89.53 -57.85
CA LYS A 202 14.20 -89.91 -58.97
C LYS A 202 15.02 -91.16 -58.63
N LEU A 203 15.47 -91.30 -57.39
CA LEU A 203 16.26 -92.45 -56.93
C LEU A 203 15.42 -93.73 -56.91
N SER A 204 14.18 -93.64 -56.39
CA SER A 204 13.21 -94.76 -56.44
C SER A 204 12.82 -95.18 -57.86
N LEU A 205 12.75 -94.25 -58.84
CA LEU A 205 12.56 -94.57 -60.26
C LEU A 205 13.82 -95.14 -60.94
N SER A 206 15.01 -94.85 -60.41
CA SER A 206 16.29 -95.39 -60.90
C SER A 206 16.49 -96.84 -60.43
N ASP A 207 16.12 -97.15 -59.19
CA ASP A 207 16.21 -98.51 -58.65
C ASP A 207 15.20 -99.48 -59.32
N SER A 208 14.06 -98.98 -59.80
CA SER A 208 13.13 -99.81 -60.58
C SER A 208 13.61 -100.10 -62.00
N LYS A 209 14.46 -99.23 -62.58
CA LYS A 209 15.02 -99.41 -63.94
C LYS A 209 16.27 -100.30 -63.96
N LYS A 210 16.85 -100.62 -62.80
CA LYS A 210 18.01 -101.53 -62.68
C LYS A 210 17.61 -103.00 -62.46
N ASN A 211 16.33 -103.26 -62.21
CA ASN A 211 15.76 -104.59 -61.96
C ASN A 211 14.89 -105.11 -63.13
N MET A 212 15.15 -104.68 -64.36
CA MET A 212 14.53 -105.20 -65.59
C MET A 212 15.58 -105.52 -66.64
#